data_AF-A0A934YPU8-F1
#
_entry.id   AF-A0A934YPU8-F1
#
_cell.length_a   1.000
_cell.length_b   1.000
_cell.length_c   1.000
_cell.angle_alpha   90.00
_cell.angle_beta   90.00
_cell.angle_gamma   90.00
#
_symmetry.space_group_name_H-M   'P 1'
#
loop_
_entity.id
_entity.type
_entity.pdbx_description
1 polymer ?
#
loop_
_entity_poly.entity_id
_entity_poly.type
_entity_poly.pdbx_seq_one_letter_code
_entity_poly.pdbx_strand_id
1 'polypeptide(L)'
;MAGYSASHRAYEIGVSLLALALFVWLLVRLSRSPAISGWWVPLALFLGILAADFVSGVAHWGFDSWGNLDTPVLGRLAIRTFREHHVDEKAITRHDFIETNGHNLGLSSVVSATGIWLLGPANTSFASTFAGMSLCAMAIFVGMTSQIHKWSHQDQPSAAVRLLQRAHLVLPPDHHALHHAPPYDKNYCITVGWMNGPLKAIRFFQTFERVITALTGVVPRVDDIGEKEALASIEGDDGVGVDGAATVKPKAASGS
;
A
#
# COMPACT_ATOMS: atom_id res chain seq x y z
N MET A 1 14.86 15.29 2.30
CA MET A 1 13.43 15.08 1.99
C MET A 1 12.65 16.32 2.40
N ALA A 2 12.30 17.19 1.46
CA ALA A 2 11.48 18.36 1.74
C ALA A 2 10.03 17.87 1.95
N GLY A 3 9.54 17.85 3.20
CA GLY A 3 8.13 17.52 3.48
C GLY A 3 7.87 16.71 4.75
N TYR A 4 8.86 15.98 5.28
CA TYR A 4 8.68 15.21 6.53
C TYR A 4 8.94 16.11 7.74
N SER A 5 7.89 16.79 8.21
CA SER A 5 7.97 17.70 9.35
C SER A 5 7.96 16.95 10.68
N ALA A 6 8.53 17.57 11.73
CA ALA A 6 8.42 17.06 13.09
C ALA A 6 6.95 16.89 13.54
N SER A 7 6.03 17.73 13.04
CA SER A 7 4.59 17.61 13.30
C SER A 7 3.97 16.39 12.64
N HIS A 8 4.35 16.07 11.39
CA HIS A 8 3.90 14.86 10.70
C HIS A 8 4.40 13.61 11.45
N ARG A 9 5.67 13.61 11.86
CA ARG A 9 6.24 12.53 12.65
C ARG A 9 5.50 12.33 13.97
N ALA A 10 5.23 13.42 14.70
CA ALA A 10 4.51 13.36 15.97
C ALA A 10 3.09 12.80 15.78
N TYR A 11 2.41 13.19 14.69
CA TYR A 11 1.12 12.63 14.30
C TYR A 11 1.18 11.12 14.06
N GLU A 12 2.13 10.63 13.25
CA GLU A 12 2.26 9.19 12.96
C GLU A 12 2.58 8.37 14.23
N ILE A 13 3.42 8.90 15.12
CA ILE A 13 3.68 8.27 16.43
C ILE A 13 2.38 8.21 17.24
N GLY A 14 1.65 9.33 17.34
CA GLY A 14 0.40 9.40 18.10
C GLY A 14 -0.65 8.40 17.59
N VAL A 15 -0.81 8.32 16.27
CA VAL A 15 -1.72 7.36 15.62
C VAL A 15 -1.25 5.92 15.82
N SER A 16 0.05 5.65 15.77
CA SER A 16 0.59 4.31 16.03
C SER A 16 0.35 3.85 17.47
N LEU A 17 0.49 4.75 18.44
CA LEU A 17 0.19 4.47 19.85
C LEU A 17 -1.31 4.23 20.07
N LEU A 18 -2.17 5.02 19.43
CA LEU A 18 -3.62 4.82 19.46
C LEU A 18 -4.01 3.46 18.86
N ALA A 19 -3.41 3.09 17.72
CA ALA A 19 -3.63 1.81 17.07
C ALA A 19 -3.29 0.65 18.01
N LEU A 20 -2.12 0.72 18.67
CA LEU A 20 -1.70 -0.27 19.65
C LEU A 20 -2.69 -0.35 20.83
N ALA A 21 -3.11 0.80 21.37
CA ALA A 21 -4.05 0.84 22.50
C ALA A 21 -5.40 0.21 22.14
N LEU A 22 -5.97 0.57 20.98
CA LEU A 22 -7.23 0.00 20.49
C LEU A 22 -7.10 -1.48 20.15
N PHE A 23 -5.99 -1.90 19.57
CA PHE A 23 -5.74 -3.32 19.28
C PHE A 23 -5.67 -4.14 20.58
N VAL A 24 -4.93 -3.67 21.59
CA VAL A 24 -4.90 -4.31 22.91
C VAL A 24 -6.29 -4.35 23.54
N TRP A 25 -7.08 -3.28 23.42
CA TRP A 25 -8.45 -3.28 23.94
C TRP A 25 -9.34 -4.29 23.20
N LEU A 26 -9.20 -4.43 21.89
CA LEU A 26 -9.89 -5.48 21.12
C LEU A 26 -9.52 -6.88 21.62
N LEU A 27 -8.23 -7.16 21.84
CA LEU A 27 -7.78 -8.45 22.39
C LEU A 27 -8.40 -8.73 23.77
N VAL A 28 -8.44 -7.71 24.63
CA VAL A 28 -9.05 -7.77 25.96
C VAL A 28 -10.57 -8.00 25.89
N ARG A 29 -11.24 -7.53 24.84
CA ARG A 29 -12.68 -7.80 24.60
C ARG A 29 -12.89 -9.23 24.15
N LEU A 30 -12.09 -9.69 23.19
CA LEU A 30 -12.11 -11.07 22.70
C LEU A 30 -11.83 -12.06 23.83
N SER A 31 -10.85 -11.78 24.70
CA SER A 31 -10.47 -12.65 25.82
C SER A 31 -11.57 -12.84 26.86
N ARG A 32 -12.55 -11.94 26.88
CA ARG A 32 -13.73 -12.02 27.75
C ARG A 32 -14.95 -12.63 27.07
N SER A 33 -14.86 -12.96 25.78
CA SER A 33 -15.95 -13.64 25.10
C SER A 33 -16.00 -15.12 25.50
N PRO A 34 -17.16 -15.65 25.94
CA PRO A 34 -17.33 -17.08 26.22
C PRO A 34 -17.02 -17.97 25.03
N ALA A 35 -17.17 -17.44 23.81
CA ALA A 35 -16.96 -18.19 22.58
C ALA A 35 -15.53 -18.09 22.05
N ILE A 36 -14.56 -17.45 22.72
CA ILE A 36 -13.23 -17.10 22.16
C ILE A 36 -12.51 -18.21 21.36
N SER A 37 -12.69 -19.48 21.72
CA SER A 37 -12.02 -20.60 21.07
C SER A 37 -13.00 -21.60 20.47
N GLY A 38 -12.58 -22.24 19.38
CA GLY A 38 -13.35 -23.26 18.69
C GLY A 38 -12.76 -23.60 17.32
N TRP A 39 -13.29 -24.63 16.68
CA TRP A 39 -12.86 -25.08 15.34
C TRP A 39 -13.06 -24.02 14.25
N TRP A 40 -13.91 -23.01 14.49
CA TRP A 40 -14.23 -21.93 13.56
C TRP A 40 -13.17 -20.82 13.54
N VAL A 41 -12.27 -20.75 14.54
CA VAL A 41 -11.28 -19.66 14.67
C VAL A 41 -10.39 -19.53 13.43
N PRO A 42 -9.82 -20.62 12.86
CA PRO A 42 -9.05 -20.51 11.63
C PRO A 42 -9.82 -19.88 10.47
N LEU A 43 -11.12 -20.17 10.35
CA LEU A 43 -11.97 -19.55 9.31
C LEU A 43 -12.14 -18.05 9.55
N ALA A 44 -12.40 -17.62 10.79
CA ALA A 44 -12.52 -16.20 11.11
C ALA A 44 -11.20 -15.45 10.79
N LEU A 45 -10.06 -15.99 11.22
CA LEU A 45 -8.76 -15.41 10.93
C LEU A 45 -8.50 -15.33 9.42
N PHE A 46 -8.77 -16.42 8.70
CA PHE A 46 -8.62 -16.49 7.24
C PHE A 46 -9.46 -15.42 6.53
N LEU A 47 -10.73 -15.26 6.91
CA LEU A 47 -11.59 -14.20 6.35
C LEU A 47 -11.08 -12.80 6.67
N GLY A 48 -10.51 -12.58 7.86
CA GLY A 48 -9.86 -11.32 8.22
C GLY A 48 -8.66 -10.99 7.32
N ILE A 49 -7.84 -11.99 6.99
CA ILE A 49 -6.70 -11.84 6.07
C ILE A 49 -7.19 -11.50 4.66
N LEU A 50 -8.18 -12.24 4.15
CA LEU A 50 -8.76 -11.96 2.83
C LEU A 50 -9.37 -10.56 2.76
N ALA A 51 -10.05 -10.11 3.83
CA ALA A 51 -10.60 -8.77 3.91
C ALA A 51 -9.51 -7.69 3.88
N ALA A 52 -8.43 -7.87 4.65
CA ALA A 52 -7.29 -6.95 4.62
C ALA A 52 -6.64 -6.89 3.22
N ASP A 53 -6.44 -8.05 2.59
CA ASP A 53 -5.85 -8.14 1.26
C ASP A 53 -6.74 -7.48 0.19
N PHE A 54 -8.04 -7.74 0.22
CA PHE A 54 -9.02 -7.08 -0.65
C PHE A 54 -9.01 -5.56 -0.47
N VAL A 55 -9.10 -5.07 0.77
CA VAL A 55 -9.10 -3.62 1.07
C VAL A 55 -7.79 -2.98 0.60
N SER A 56 -6.65 -3.65 0.76
CA SER A 56 -5.38 -3.16 0.23
C SER A 56 -5.42 -2.99 -1.29
N GLY A 57 -6.02 -3.94 -2.01
CA GLY A 57 -6.18 -3.86 -3.46
C GLY A 57 -7.11 -2.74 -3.91
N VAL A 58 -8.25 -2.55 -3.21
CA VAL A 58 -9.18 -1.45 -3.52
C VAL A 58 -8.53 -0.09 -3.30
N ALA A 59 -7.80 0.08 -2.20
CA ALA A 59 -7.09 1.33 -1.92
C ALA A 59 -5.99 1.59 -2.95
N HIS A 60 -5.18 0.58 -3.27
CA HIS A 60 -4.09 0.66 -4.22
C HIS A 60 -4.59 1.01 -5.63
N TRP A 61 -5.55 0.25 -6.16
CA TRP A 61 -6.23 0.57 -7.42
C TRP A 61 -6.85 1.97 -7.40
N GLY A 62 -7.44 2.37 -6.27
CA GLY A 62 -8.00 3.69 -6.07
C GLY A 62 -7.01 4.83 -6.35
N PHE A 63 -5.81 4.73 -5.78
CA PHE A 63 -4.77 5.76 -5.90
C PHE A 63 -4.01 5.71 -7.23
N ASP A 64 -3.86 4.52 -7.80
CA ASP A 64 -3.21 4.35 -9.11
C ASP A 64 -4.10 4.88 -10.24
N SER A 65 -5.36 4.44 -10.27
CA SER A 65 -6.26 4.64 -11.40
C SER A 65 -7.03 5.96 -11.35
N TRP A 66 -7.19 6.58 -10.17
CA TRP A 66 -8.08 7.73 -10.00
C TRP A 66 -7.43 8.92 -9.30
N GLY A 67 -8.06 10.09 -9.47
CA GLY A 67 -7.67 11.34 -8.84
C GLY A 67 -6.51 12.06 -9.53
N ASN A 68 -6.32 13.31 -9.11
CA ASN A 68 -5.31 14.23 -9.63
C ASN A 68 -4.27 14.53 -8.53
N LEU A 69 -2.99 14.58 -8.90
CA LEU A 69 -1.86 15.00 -8.06
C LEU A 69 -2.06 16.40 -7.45
N ASP A 70 -2.77 17.28 -8.14
CA ASP A 70 -3.04 18.65 -7.69
C ASP A 70 -4.11 18.75 -6.59
N THR A 71 -4.82 17.65 -6.29
CA THR A 71 -5.81 17.68 -5.20
C THR A 71 -5.12 17.94 -3.86
N PRO A 72 -5.55 18.97 -3.10
CA PRO A 72 -4.93 19.28 -1.81
C PRO A 72 -5.00 18.08 -0.86
N VAL A 73 -3.91 17.81 -0.17
CA VAL A 73 -3.74 16.69 0.78
C VAL A 73 -3.75 15.32 0.09
N LEU A 74 -4.85 14.88 -0.52
CA LEU A 74 -4.99 13.52 -1.08
C LEU A 74 -4.04 13.26 -2.28
N GLY A 75 -3.98 14.23 -3.20
CA GLY A 75 -3.12 14.17 -4.38
C GLY A 75 -1.64 14.10 -4.00
N ARG A 76 -1.24 14.96 -3.07
CA ARG A 76 0.15 15.10 -2.64
C ARG A 76 0.64 14.00 -1.70
N LEU A 77 -0.21 13.49 -0.81
CA LEU A 77 0.21 12.54 0.23
C LEU A 77 -0.03 11.07 -0.13
N ALA A 78 -1.06 10.76 -0.92
CA ALA A 78 -1.41 9.39 -1.28
C ALA A 78 -1.17 9.11 -2.77
N ILE A 79 -1.88 9.81 -3.66
CA ILE A 79 -1.86 9.54 -5.10
C ILE A 79 -0.44 9.66 -5.68
N ARG A 80 0.28 10.72 -5.31
CA ARG A 80 1.67 10.93 -5.70
C ARG A 80 2.58 9.80 -5.24
N THR A 81 2.54 9.47 -3.95
CA THR A 81 3.36 8.42 -3.34
C THR A 81 3.16 7.07 -4.03
N PHE A 82 1.91 6.69 -4.32
CA PHE A 82 1.60 5.44 -5.02
C PHE A 82 2.09 5.44 -6.46
N ARG A 83 1.98 6.57 -7.17
CA ARG A 83 2.40 6.67 -8.59
C ARG A 83 3.91 6.78 -8.77
N GLU A 84 4.59 7.58 -7.94
CA GLU A 84 6.05 7.70 -7.95
C GLU A 84 6.72 6.38 -7.54
N HIS A 85 6.03 5.55 -6.76
CA HIS A 85 6.52 4.22 -6.40
C HIS A 85 6.72 3.29 -7.61
N HIS A 86 5.97 3.45 -8.70
CA HIS A 86 6.23 2.72 -9.94
C HIS A 86 7.50 3.19 -10.67
N VAL A 87 8.02 4.38 -10.33
CA VAL A 87 9.28 4.93 -10.87
C VAL A 87 10.47 4.52 -10.00
N ASP A 88 10.34 4.66 -8.67
CA ASP A 88 11.34 4.21 -7.69
C ASP A 88 10.71 3.24 -6.69
N GLU A 89 10.61 1.98 -7.13
CA GLU A 89 10.02 0.89 -6.35
C GLU A 89 10.71 0.70 -5.00
N LYS A 90 12.02 0.99 -4.95
CA LYS A 90 12.85 0.79 -3.76
C LYS A 90 12.75 1.95 -2.77
N ALA A 91 12.05 3.04 -3.08
CA ALA A 91 11.89 4.17 -2.18
C ALA A 91 11.34 3.79 -0.81
N ILE A 92 10.29 2.95 -0.80
CA ILE A 92 9.68 2.45 0.42
C ILE A 92 10.66 1.68 1.32
N THR A 93 11.72 1.08 0.75
CA THR A 93 12.71 0.31 1.53
C THR A 93 13.57 1.21 2.43
N ARG A 94 13.65 2.50 2.12
CA ARG A 94 14.52 3.49 2.78
C ARG A 94 13.84 4.21 3.95
N HIS A 95 12.53 4.08 4.11
CA HIS A 95 11.77 4.68 5.21
C HIS A 95 11.95 3.89 6.51
N ASP A 96 11.79 4.52 7.67
CA ASP A 96 11.76 3.79 8.94
C ASP A 96 10.39 3.13 9.20
N PHE A 97 10.23 2.44 10.34
CA PHE A 97 9.00 1.71 10.63
C PHE A 97 7.77 2.63 10.75
N ILE A 98 7.92 3.81 11.36
CA ILE A 98 6.80 4.72 11.60
C ILE A 98 6.37 5.38 10.29
N GLU A 99 7.33 5.86 9.50
CA GLU A 99 7.05 6.43 8.18
C GLU A 99 6.46 5.39 7.21
N THR A 100 6.91 4.13 7.28
CA THR A 100 6.36 3.05 6.45
C THR A 100 4.91 2.71 6.85
N ASN A 101 4.59 2.70 8.16
CA ASN A 101 3.36 2.07 8.65
C ASN A 101 2.34 3.02 9.28
N GLY A 102 2.68 4.29 9.54
CA GLY A 102 1.86 5.22 10.32
C GLY A 102 0.43 5.35 9.80
N HIS A 103 0.26 5.53 8.49
CA HIS A 103 -1.05 5.59 7.84
C HIS A 103 -1.86 4.29 7.98
N ASN A 104 -1.20 3.14 7.78
CA ASN A 104 -1.81 1.81 7.89
C ASN A 104 -2.19 1.46 9.32
N LEU A 105 -1.40 1.88 10.31
CA LEU A 105 -1.74 1.79 11.73
C LEU A 105 -2.95 2.68 12.07
N GLY A 106 -3.07 3.85 11.43
CA GLY A 106 -4.28 4.67 11.49
C GLY A 106 -5.52 3.95 10.98
N LEU A 107 -5.42 3.28 9.83
CA LEU A 107 -6.53 2.46 9.30
C LEU A 107 -6.84 1.27 10.21
N SER A 108 -5.81 0.61 10.74
CA SER A 108 -5.94 -0.49 11.71
C SER A 108 -6.65 -0.06 13.01
N SER A 109 -6.49 1.21 13.42
CA SER A 109 -7.24 1.79 14.55
C SER A 109 -8.75 1.76 14.31
N VAL A 110 -9.21 2.09 13.10
CA VAL A 110 -10.64 2.06 12.74
C VAL A 110 -11.18 0.63 12.80
N VAL A 111 -10.44 -0.32 12.21
CA VAL A 111 -10.81 -1.76 12.24
C VAL A 111 -10.92 -2.27 13.68
N SER A 112 -9.94 -1.91 14.52
CA SER A 112 -9.92 -2.31 15.93
C SER A 112 -11.10 -1.71 16.71
N ALA A 113 -11.40 -0.42 16.49
CA ALA A 113 -12.55 0.26 17.10
C ALA A 113 -13.88 -0.39 16.70
N THR A 114 -14.05 -0.78 15.44
CA THR A 114 -15.24 -1.53 14.98
C THR A 114 -15.38 -2.86 15.73
N GLY A 115 -14.28 -3.60 15.91
CA GLY A 115 -14.30 -4.85 16.68
C GLY A 115 -14.69 -4.63 18.15
N ILE A 116 -14.15 -3.59 18.78
CA ILE A 116 -14.48 -3.22 20.18
C ILE A 116 -15.97 -2.90 20.34
N TRP A 117 -16.55 -2.19 19.36
CA TRP A 117 -17.96 -1.82 19.33
C TRP A 117 -18.88 -3.04 19.17
N LEU A 118 -18.56 -3.93 18.22
CA LEU A 118 -19.30 -5.18 18.01
C LEU A 118 -19.28 -6.10 19.26
N LEU A 119 -18.15 -6.12 19.97
CA LEU A 119 -17.97 -6.86 21.23
C LEU A 119 -18.46 -6.09 22.46
N GLY A 120 -19.43 -5.18 22.30
CA GLY A 120 -20.14 -4.52 23.39
C GLY A 120 -20.56 -5.50 24.50
N PRO A 121 -20.59 -5.10 25.79
CA PRO A 121 -20.99 -6.01 26.88
C PRO A 121 -22.39 -6.60 26.66
N ALA A 122 -23.31 -5.81 26.10
CA ALA A 122 -24.66 -6.23 25.78
C ALA A 122 -24.78 -7.06 24.47
N ASN A 123 -23.72 -7.09 23.66
CA ASN A 123 -23.74 -7.62 22.28
C ASN A 123 -22.85 -8.86 22.12
N THR A 124 -22.29 -9.40 23.20
CA THR A 124 -21.37 -10.54 23.12
C THR A 124 -22.15 -11.82 22.78
N SER A 125 -21.89 -12.34 21.59
CA SER A 125 -22.52 -13.53 21.02
C SER A 125 -21.47 -14.30 20.22
N PHE A 126 -21.80 -15.50 19.76
CA PHE A 126 -20.96 -16.23 18.82
C PHE A 126 -20.66 -15.39 17.57
N ALA A 127 -21.69 -14.77 16.97
CA ALA A 127 -21.54 -13.99 15.74
C ALA A 127 -20.63 -12.76 15.92
N SER A 128 -20.81 -12.00 17.01
CA SER A 128 -19.93 -10.84 17.28
C SER A 128 -18.51 -11.27 17.67
N THR A 129 -18.34 -12.44 18.28
CA THR A 129 -17.01 -13.01 18.56
C THR A 129 -16.31 -13.47 17.29
N PHE A 130 -17.03 -14.13 16.38
CA PHE A 130 -16.53 -14.52 15.07
C PHE A 130 -16.10 -13.27 14.28
N ALA A 131 -16.98 -12.27 14.16
CA ALA A 131 -16.67 -11.02 13.48
C ALA A 131 -15.51 -10.27 14.14
N GLY A 132 -15.48 -10.21 15.48
CA GLY A 132 -14.38 -9.61 16.24
C GLY A 132 -13.05 -10.32 16.00
N MET A 133 -13.03 -11.65 15.90
CA MET A 133 -11.84 -12.44 15.59
C MET A 133 -11.36 -12.16 14.16
N SER A 134 -12.27 -12.08 13.19
CA SER A 134 -11.94 -11.69 11.81
C SER A 134 -11.38 -10.26 11.75
N LEU A 135 -11.98 -9.31 12.47
CA LEU A 135 -11.50 -7.93 12.56
C LEU A 135 -10.16 -7.83 13.28
N CYS A 136 -9.89 -8.69 14.25
CA CYS A 136 -8.59 -8.78 14.91
C CYS A 136 -7.49 -9.20 13.91
N ALA A 137 -7.73 -10.25 13.11
CA ALA A 137 -6.80 -10.64 12.05
C ALA A 137 -6.64 -9.53 11.00
N MET A 138 -7.76 -8.93 10.58
CA MET A 138 -7.76 -7.82 9.63
C MET A 138 -6.93 -6.63 10.16
N ALA A 139 -7.07 -6.25 11.43
CA ALA A 139 -6.32 -5.14 12.03
C ALA A 139 -4.80 -5.37 12.03
N ILE A 140 -4.36 -6.61 12.29
CA ILE A 140 -2.93 -6.99 12.20
C ILE A 140 -2.44 -6.77 10.76
N PHE A 141 -3.15 -7.35 9.79
CA PHE A 141 -2.69 -7.34 8.41
C PHE A 141 -2.81 -5.95 7.77
N VAL A 142 -3.89 -5.21 7.99
CA VAL A 142 -4.02 -3.80 7.57
C VAL A 142 -2.89 -2.95 8.15
N GLY A 143 -2.58 -3.10 9.44
CA GLY A 143 -1.51 -2.35 10.09
C GLY A 143 -0.12 -2.68 9.55
N MET A 144 0.06 -3.89 9.02
CA MET A 144 1.34 -4.40 8.50
C MET A 144 1.44 -4.37 6.97
N THR A 145 0.37 -4.05 6.22
CA THR A 145 0.37 -4.10 4.75
C THR A 145 1.53 -3.33 4.14
N SER A 146 1.80 -2.10 4.59
CA SER A 146 2.92 -1.31 4.06
C SER A 146 4.28 -1.91 4.39
N GLN A 147 4.44 -2.51 5.58
CA GLN A 147 5.67 -3.22 5.93
C GLN A 147 5.87 -4.48 5.07
N ILE A 148 4.78 -5.20 4.78
CA ILE A 148 4.80 -6.38 3.91
C ILE A 148 5.15 -5.98 2.47
N HIS A 149 4.53 -4.91 1.97
CA HIS A 149 4.86 -4.31 0.68
C HIS A 149 6.33 -3.84 0.61
N LYS A 150 6.83 -3.21 1.68
CA LYS A 150 8.26 -2.88 1.78
C LYS A 150 9.15 -4.11 1.65
N TRP A 151 8.78 -5.22 2.28
CA TRP A 151 9.54 -6.48 2.19
C TRP A 151 9.50 -7.14 0.80
N SER A 152 8.50 -6.84 -0.05
CA SER A 152 8.49 -7.35 -1.43
C SER A 152 9.48 -6.61 -2.34
N HIS A 153 9.92 -5.40 -1.99
CA HIS A 153 10.94 -4.63 -2.72
C HIS A 153 12.35 -4.74 -2.13
N GLN A 154 12.47 -5.27 -0.91
CA GLN A 154 13.77 -5.37 -0.24
C GLN A 154 14.61 -6.48 -0.87
N ASP A 155 15.82 -6.16 -1.34
CA ASP A 155 16.73 -7.14 -1.96
C ASP A 155 17.14 -8.27 -0.99
N GLN A 156 17.28 -7.94 0.29
CA GLN A 156 17.72 -8.86 1.33
C GLN A 156 16.82 -8.76 2.58
N PRO A 157 15.59 -9.28 2.54
CA PRO A 157 14.72 -9.33 3.72
C PRO A 157 15.21 -10.41 4.68
N SER A 158 14.80 -10.37 5.95
CA SER A 158 15.26 -11.34 6.96
C SER A 158 14.87 -12.79 6.59
N ALA A 159 15.56 -13.77 7.18
CA ALA A 159 15.26 -15.19 6.91
C ALA A 159 13.81 -15.57 7.25
N ALA A 160 13.24 -14.98 8.31
CA ALA A 160 11.85 -15.17 8.71
C ALA A 160 10.88 -14.61 7.65
N VAL A 161 11.14 -13.39 7.15
CA VAL A 161 10.32 -12.78 6.10
C VAL A 161 10.39 -13.61 4.81
N ARG A 162 11.58 -14.06 4.40
CA ARG A 162 11.73 -14.95 3.24
C ARG A 162 10.98 -16.27 3.39
N LEU A 163 10.94 -16.82 4.60
CA LEU A 163 10.17 -18.02 4.88
C LEU A 163 8.66 -17.76 4.70
N LEU A 164 8.15 -16.65 5.25
CA LEU A 164 6.75 -16.26 5.10
C LEU A 164 6.39 -15.97 3.64
N GLN A 165 7.27 -15.32 2.86
CA GLN A 165 7.07 -15.06 1.44
C GLN A 165 7.01 -16.37 0.64
N ARG A 166 7.93 -17.32 0.88
CA ARG A 166 7.90 -18.64 0.24
C ARG A 166 6.67 -19.47 0.61
N ALA A 167 6.15 -19.27 1.81
CA ALA A 167 4.90 -19.90 2.26
C ALA A 167 3.64 -19.16 1.78
N HIS A 168 3.80 -18.06 1.01
CA HIS A 168 2.71 -17.17 0.58
C HIS A 168 1.86 -16.63 1.75
N LEU A 169 2.45 -16.46 2.94
CA LEU A 169 1.78 -15.89 4.11
C LEU A 169 1.95 -14.36 4.21
N VAL A 170 2.86 -13.79 3.43
CA VAL A 170 3.05 -12.36 3.17
C VAL A 170 3.43 -12.20 1.69
N LEU A 171 3.23 -11.00 1.13
CA LEU A 171 3.40 -10.75 -0.30
C LEU A 171 4.79 -11.17 -0.84
N PRO A 172 4.86 -12.13 -1.77
CA PRO A 172 6.12 -12.50 -2.44
C PRO A 172 6.59 -11.42 -3.44
N PRO A 173 7.91 -11.18 -3.57
CA PRO A 173 8.46 -10.21 -4.53
C PRO A 173 8.05 -10.47 -5.97
N ASP A 174 8.09 -11.73 -6.39
CA ASP A 174 7.74 -12.21 -7.73
C ASP A 174 6.24 -12.06 -8.04
N HIS A 175 5.36 -12.22 -7.03
CA HIS A 175 3.94 -11.90 -7.19
C HIS A 175 3.75 -10.40 -7.42
N HIS A 176 4.42 -9.58 -6.62
CA HIS A 176 4.28 -8.12 -6.69
C HIS A 176 4.91 -7.51 -7.95
N ALA A 177 5.99 -8.09 -8.47
CA ALA A 177 6.61 -7.66 -9.73
C ALA A 177 5.64 -7.72 -10.92
N LEU A 178 4.60 -8.56 -10.86
CA LEU A 178 3.56 -8.59 -11.90
C LEU A 178 2.69 -7.33 -11.91
N HIS A 179 2.57 -6.62 -10.79
CA HIS A 179 1.90 -5.33 -10.70
C HIS A 179 2.75 -4.21 -11.30
N HIS A 180 4.06 -4.22 -11.01
CA HIS A 180 5.06 -3.31 -11.61
C HIS A 180 5.39 -3.60 -13.08
N ALA A 181 4.74 -4.60 -13.69
CA ALA A 181 4.89 -4.88 -15.10
C ALA A 181 3.83 -4.10 -15.90
N PRO A 182 4.21 -3.47 -17.03
CA PRO A 182 3.24 -2.86 -17.93
C PRO A 182 2.04 -3.78 -18.24
N PRO A 183 0.82 -3.25 -18.32
CA PRO A 183 0.44 -1.83 -18.26
C PRO A 183 0.00 -1.36 -16.85
N TYR A 184 0.60 -1.89 -15.77
CA TYR A 184 0.34 -1.47 -14.37
C TYR A 184 -1.13 -1.58 -13.91
N ASP A 185 -1.89 -2.51 -14.51
CA ASP A 185 -3.35 -2.60 -14.38
C ASP A 185 -3.86 -3.84 -13.61
N LYS A 186 -2.96 -4.51 -12.89
CA LYS A 186 -3.20 -5.84 -12.30
C LYS A 186 -2.51 -6.00 -10.96
N ASN A 187 -2.96 -7.01 -10.21
CA ASN A 187 -2.38 -7.45 -8.95
C ASN A 187 -2.25 -6.37 -7.85
N TYR A 188 -3.28 -5.55 -7.67
CA TYR A 188 -3.29 -4.46 -6.71
C TYR A 188 -3.25 -4.87 -5.23
N CYS A 189 -3.66 -6.10 -4.87
CA CYS A 189 -3.63 -6.56 -3.48
C CYS A 189 -2.18 -6.79 -3.02
N ILE A 190 -1.73 -6.01 -2.03
CA ILE A 190 -0.33 -5.94 -1.58
C ILE A 190 -0.12 -6.46 -0.15
N THR A 191 -1.12 -7.10 0.45
CA THR A 191 -0.98 -7.64 1.82
C THR A 191 -0.45 -9.07 1.79
N VAL A 192 -1.20 -10.00 1.18
CA VAL A 192 -0.76 -11.37 0.92
C VAL A 192 -0.88 -11.76 -0.55
N GLY A 193 -1.65 -10.99 -1.34
CA GLY A 193 -1.85 -11.18 -2.77
C GLY A 193 -2.82 -12.32 -3.14
N TRP A 194 -3.47 -12.95 -2.16
CA TRP A 194 -4.40 -14.06 -2.37
C TRP A 194 -5.63 -13.65 -3.18
N MET A 195 -6.09 -12.41 -3.00
CA MET A 195 -7.27 -11.88 -3.69
C MET A 195 -6.98 -11.48 -5.14
N ASN A 196 -5.72 -11.34 -5.56
CA ASN A 196 -5.39 -10.95 -6.92
C ASN A 196 -5.91 -11.93 -7.99
N GLY A 197 -5.74 -13.24 -7.75
CA GLY A 197 -6.25 -14.28 -8.66
C GLY A 197 -7.78 -14.23 -8.83
N PRO A 198 -8.56 -14.35 -7.74
CA PRO A 198 -10.01 -14.24 -7.77
C PRO A 198 -10.52 -12.93 -8.41
N LEU A 199 -9.96 -11.77 -8.04
CA LEU A 199 -10.39 -10.47 -8.57
C LEU A 199 -10.07 -10.34 -10.06
N LYS A 200 -8.92 -10.86 -10.51
CA LYS A 200 -8.57 -10.93 -11.94
C LYS A 200 -9.53 -11.82 -12.71
N ALA A 201 -9.90 -12.98 -12.17
CA ALA A 201 -10.80 -13.93 -12.84
C ALA A 201 -12.18 -13.31 -13.13
N ILE A 202 -12.69 -12.46 -12.24
CA ILE A 202 -13.97 -11.75 -12.42
C ILE A 202 -13.81 -10.36 -13.06
N ARG A 203 -12.59 -9.96 -13.43
CA ARG A 203 -12.26 -8.62 -13.98
C ARG A 203 -12.79 -7.49 -13.08
N PHE A 204 -12.63 -7.65 -11.76
CA PHE A 204 -13.27 -6.79 -10.75
C PHE A 204 -12.98 -5.31 -10.99
N PHE A 205 -11.70 -4.94 -11.07
CA PHE A 205 -11.26 -3.56 -11.23
C PHE A 205 -11.67 -2.97 -12.58
N GLN A 206 -11.46 -3.69 -13.69
CA GLN A 206 -11.86 -3.22 -15.02
C GLN A 206 -13.38 -3.06 -15.15
N THR A 207 -14.16 -3.89 -14.45
CA THR A 207 -15.62 -3.74 -14.41
C THR A 207 -16.01 -2.49 -13.64
N PHE A 208 -15.38 -2.24 -12.50
CA PHE A 208 -15.62 -1.03 -11.70
C PHE A 208 -15.22 0.25 -12.45
N GLU A 209 -14.10 0.24 -13.18
CA GLU A 209 -13.71 1.35 -14.05
C GLU A 209 -14.78 1.69 -15.08
N ARG A 210 -15.31 0.69 -15.78
CA ARG A 210 -16.39 0.89 -16.76
C ARG A 210 -17.65 1.44 -16.12
N VAL A 211 -18.01 0.96 -14.93
CA VAL A 211 -19.18 1.45 -14.18
C VAL A 211 -18.98 2.91 -13.78
N ILE A 212 -17.82 3.27 -13.23
CA ILE A 212 -17.51 4.65 -12.84
C ILE A 212 -17.54 5.55 -14.08
N THR A 213 -16.91 5.16 -15.19
CA THR A 213 -16.92 5.92 -16.43
C THR A 213 -18.34 6.07 -16.99
N ALA A 214 -19.15 5.01 -16.96
CA ALA A 214 -20.54 5.08 -17.45
C ALA A 214 -21.42 6.00 -16.59
N LEU A 215 -21.19 6.05 -15.27
CA LEU A 215 -21.99 6.86 -14.34
C LEU A 215 -21.51 8.32 -14.25
N THR A 216 -20.22 8.58 -14.44
CA THR A 216 -19.61 9.89 -14.13
C THR A 216 -18.95 10.56 -15.34
N GLY A 217 -18.66 9.82 -16.40
CA GLY A 217 -17.87 10.29 -17.54
C GLY A 217 -16.35 10.35 -17.26
N VAL A 218 -15.90 10.10 -16.03
CA VAL A 218 -14.47 10.09 -15.68
C VAL A 218 -13.81 8.80 -16.18
N VAL A 219 -12.69 8.92 -16.87
CA VAL A 219 -11.90 7.79 -17.34
C VAL A 219 -10.79 7.44 -16.36
N PRO A 220 -10.48 6.15 -16.14
CA PRO A 220 -9.31 5.77 -15.36
C PRO A 220 -8.05 6.28 -16.05
N ARG A 221 -7.02 6.54 -15.25
CA ARG A 221 -5.73 7.02 -15.75
C ARG A 221 -5.18 6.09 -16.84
N VAL A 222 -4.69 6.69 -17.92
CA VAL A 222 -3.85 6.06 -18.95
C VAL A 222 -2.42 6.58 -18.72
N ASP A 223 -1.41 5.72 -18.75
CA ASP A 223 -0.07 6.02 -18.23
C ASP A 223 0.67 7.20 -18.89
N ASP A 224 0.73 8.33 -18.18
CA ASP A 224 1.51 9.51 -18.60
C ASP A 224 2.78 9.75 -17.75
N ILE A 225 2.91 9.13 -16.56
CA ILE A 225 3.95 9.51 -15.59
C ILE A 225 5.18 8.61 -15.66
N GLY A 226 5.01 7.29 -15.85
CA GLY A 226 6.14 6.35 -15.85
C GLY A 226 7.15 6.63 -16.97
N GLU A 227 6.69 7.13 -18.12
CA GLU A 227 7.57 7.50 -19.22
C GLU A 227 8.12 8.92 -19.07
N LYS A 228 7.28 9.91 -18.73
CA LYS A 228 7.71 11.33 -18.65
C LYS A 228 8.62 11.63 -17.45
N GLU A 229 8.39 11.03 -16.28
CA GLU A 229 9.25 11.25 -15.10
C GLU A 229 10.52 10.40 -15.13
N ALA A 230 10.47 9.19 -15.73
CA ALA A 230 11.68 8.43 -16.03
C ALA A 230 12.59 9.19 -17.02
N LEU A 231 12.02 9.80 -18.06
CA LEU A 231 12.78 10.65 -18.98
C LEU A 231 13.32 11.91 -18.28
N ALA A 232 12.53 12.57 -17.44
CA ALA A 232 12.95 13.76 -16.71
C ALA A 232 14.02 13.49 -15.63
N SER A 233 14.05 12.29 -15.03
CA SER A 233 15.09 11.89 -14.08
C SER A 233 16.41 11.49 -14.75
N ILE A 234 16.37 11.00 -15.99
CA ILE A 234 17.56 10.77 -16.82
C ILE A 234 18.19 12.10 -17.26
N GLU A 235 17.38 13.09 -17.65
CA GLU A 235 17.87 14.42 -18.06
C GLU A 235 18.41 15.27 -16.89
N GLY A 236 18.05 14.93 -15.64
CA GLY A 236 18.46 15.66 -14.43
C GLY A 236 19.84 15.28 -13.86
N ASP A 237 20.40 14.13 -14.23
CA ASP A 237 21.69 13.64 -13.71
C ASP A 237 22.90 14.08 -14.56
N ASP A 238 22.66 14.52 -15.80
CA ASP A 238 23.69 14.99 -16.73
C ASP A 238 24.07 16.48 -16.55
N GLY A 239 23.48 17.16 -15.56
CA GLY A 239 23.47 18.62 -15.45
C GLY A 239 24.49 19.27 -14.50
N VAL A 240 25.42 18.52 -13.88
CA VAL A 240 26.43 19.09 -12.96
C VAL A 240 27.84 19.04 -13.55
N GLY A 241 28.12 20.05 -14.37
CA GLY A 241 29.36 20.84 -14.40
C GLY A 241 30.71 20.15 -14.62
N VAL A 242 31.25 20.32 -15.83
CA VAL A 242 32.68 20.66 -16.01
C VAL A 242 32.78 21.81 -17.01
N ASP A 243 32.88 23.03 -16.48
CA ASP A 243 33.47 24.16 -17.20
C ASP A 243 34.97 23.89 -17.37
N GLY A 244 35.45 23.89 -18.61
CA GLY A 244 36.87 23.66 -18.89
C GLY A 244 37.26 23.70 -20.36
N ALA A 245 37.27 24.91 -20.92
CA ALA A 245 38.17 25.38 -21.99
C ALA A 245 38.27 24.58 -23.31
N ALA A 246 37.79 25.18 -24.40
CA ALA A 246 38.64 25.78 -25.45
C ALA A 246 37.84 26.01 -26.74
N THR A 247 37.75 27.27 -27.12
CA THR A 247 37.25 27.75 -28.41
C THR A 247 38.12 27.25 -29.56
N VAL A 248 37.55 26.42 -30.44
CA VAL A 248 38.13 26.15 -31.77
C VAL A 248 37.32 26.92 -32.81
N LYS A 249 37.99 27.89 -33.45
CA LYS A 249 37.44 28.68 -34.57
C LYS A 249 37.17 27.78 -35.80
N PRO A 250 36.14 28.09 -36.62
CA PRO A 250 35.94 27.41 -37.89
C PRO A 250 36.98 27.91 -38.92
N LYS A 251 37.66 26.98 -39.59
CA LYS A 251 38.55 27.29 -40.72
C LYS A 251 37.71 27.29 -42.00
N ALA A 252 37.72 28.44 -42.68
CA ALA A 252 37.02 28.70 -43.92
C ALA A 252 37.44 27.75 -45.06
N ALA A 253 36.48 27.46 -45.91
CA ALA A 253 36.70 26.91 -47.24
C ALA A 253 37.38 27.95 -48.15
N SER A 254 38.38 27.51 -48.91
CA SER A 254 38.86 28.17 -50.12
C SER A 254 39.35 27.06 -51.05
N GLY A 255 38.69 26.92 -52.19
CA GLY A 255 38.98 25.89 -53.17
C GLY A 255 40.18 26.16 -54.05
N SER A 256 40.58 25.10 -54.76
CA SER A 256 41.03 25.08 -56.15
C SER A 256 40.85 23.65 -56.67
#